data_AF-A0AAW8NBX3-F1
#
_entry.id   AF-A0AAW8NBX3-F1
#
_cell.length_a   1.000
_cell.length_b   1.000
_cell.length_c   1.000
_cell.angle_alpha   90.00
_cell.angle_beta   90.00
_cell.angle_gamma   90.00
#
_symmetry.space_group_name_H-M   'P 1'
#
loop_
_entity.id
_entity.type
_entity.pdbx_description
1 polymer ?
#
loop_
_entity_poly.entity_id
_entity_poly.type
_entity_poly.pdbx_seq_one_letter_code
_entity_poly.pdbx_strand_id
1 'polypeptide(L)'
;METYDALLASITPTSGPSRTILNPATGEAVGEAPIHDLEFLEQAVATAVETQPGWAALGHKARSAALLKAADAVERSAEELAQLLSREQASPSTAPTPGSR
;
A
#
# COMPACT_ATOMS: atom_id res chain seq x y z
N MET A 1 9.71 12.26 -8.16
CA MET A 1 8.42 11.92 -8.79
C MET A 1 8.39 10.41 -8.79
N GLU A 2 7.55 9.83 -7.95
CA GLU A 2 7.40 8.37 -7.95
C GLU A 2 6.61 8.01 -9.21
N THR A 3 6.99 6.93 -9.90
CA THR A 3 6.26 6.48 -11.10
C THR A 3 5.42 5.28 -10.74
N TYR A 4 4.36 5.02 -11.50
CA TYR A 4 3.53 3.83 -11.34
C TYR A 4 4.38 2.55 -11.29
N ASP A 5 5.32 2.40 -12.24
CA ASP A 5 6.20 1.24 -12.30
C ASP A 5 7.13 1.13 -11.08
N ALA A 6 7.63 2.26 -10.56
CA ALA A 6 8.47 2.26 -9.36
C ALA A 6 7.66 1.85 -8.12
N LEU A 7 6.42 2.34 -7.99
CA LEU A 7 5.52 1.97 -6.90
C LEU A 7 5.17 0.49 -6.97
N LEU A 8 4.83 -0.02 -8.16
CA LEU A 8 4.53 -1.44 -8.36
C LEU A 8 5.76 -2.33 -8.09
N ALA A 9 6.94 -1.93 -8.55
CA ALA A 9 8.19 -2.65 -8.27
C ALA A 9 8.49 -2.71 -6.77
N SER A 10 8.17 -1.67 -6.00
CA SER A 10 8.43 -1.61 -4.56
C SER A 10 7.64 -2.64 -3.74
N ILE A 11 6.52 -3.14 -4.27
CA ILE A 11 5.66 -4.13 -3.62
C ILE A 11 5.69 -5.50 -4.30
N THR A 12 6.41 -5.64 -5.42
CA THR A 12 6.46 -6.90 -6.17
C THR A 12 7.29 -7.94 -5.43
N PRO A 13 6.74 -9.13 -5.12
CA PRO A 13 7.48 -10.20 -4.45
C PRO A 13 8.73 -10.61 -5.24
N THR A 14 9.87 -10.72 -4.54
CA THR A 14 11.12 -11.21 -5.16
C THR A 14 11.30 -12.72 -5.00
N SER A 15 10.54 -13.35 -4.09
CA SER A 15 10.62 -14.78 -3.81
C SER A 15 9.34 -15.30 -3.16
N GLY A 16 9.14 -16.62 -3.21
CA GLY A 16 8.00 -17.29 -2.59
C GLY A 16 6.77 -17.34 -3.52
N PRO A 17 5.69 -18.00 -3.08
CA PRO A 17 4.46 -18.08 -3.85
C PRO A 17 3.79 -16.69 -3.95
N SER A 18 3.27 -16.37 -5.12
CA SER A 18 2.50 -15.16 -5.38
C SER A 18 1.21 -15.47 -6.13
N ARG A 19 0.28 -14.52 -6.12
CA ARG A 19 -0.91 -14.50 -6.95
C ARG A 19 -0.87 -13.31 -7.88
N THR A 20 -1.17 -13.55 -9.15
CA THR A 20 -1.39 -12.49 -10.13
C THR A 20 -2.69 -11.75 -9.81
N ILE A 21 -2.61 -10.43 -9.71
CA ILE A 21 -3.75 -9.53 -9.63
C ILE A 21 -4.13 -9.13 -11.05
N LEU A 22 -5.37 -9.43 -11.45
CA LEU A 22 -5.87 -9.15 -12.79
C LEU A 22 -6.79 -7.94 -12.77
N ASN A 23 -6.75 -7.16 -13.84
CA ASN A 23 -7.71 -6.08 -14.07
C ASN A 23 -9.07 -6.72 -14.41
N PRO A 24 -10.14 -6.49 -13.62
CA PRO A 24 -11.43 -7.11 -13.86
C PRO A 24 -12.08 -6.72 -15.20
N ALA A 25 -11.75 -5.55 -15.74
CA ALA A 25 -12.33 -5.04 -16.99
C ALA A 25 -11.67 -5.63 -18.24
N THR A 26 -10.37 -5.93 -18.20
CA THR A 26 -9.59 -6.38 -19.37
C THR A 26 -9.06 -7.81 -19.25
N GLY A 27 -8.97 -8.34 -18.03
CA GLY A 27 -8.31 -9.61 -17.72
C GLY A 27 -6.78 -9.55 -17.76
N GLU A 28 -6.18 -8.38 -18.00
CA GLU A 28 -4.72 -8.21 -18.05
C GLU A 28 -4.11 -8.17 -16.64
N ALA A 29 -2.85 -8.59 -16.51
CA ALA A 29 -2.13 -8.51 -15.24
C ALA A 29 -1.87 -7.05 -14.82
N VAL A 30 -2.13 -6.76 -13.54
CA VAL A 30 -1.83 -5.49 -12.87
C VAL A 30 -0.53 -5.59 -12.08
N GLY A 31 -0.32 -6.71 -11.39
CA GLY A 31 0.84 -6.98 -10.55
C GLY A 31 0.77 -8.33 -9.84
N GLU A 32 1.73 -8.58 -8.95
CA GLU A 32 1.83 -9.81 -8.15
C GLU A 32 1.71 -9.48 -6.67
N ALA A 33 0.90 -10.26 -5.94
CA ALA A 33 0.79 -10.16 -4.48
C ALA A 33 1.32 -11.44 -3.82
N PRO A 34 2.13 -11.34 -2.75
CA PRO A 34 2.66 -12.52 -2.09
C PRO A 34 1.54 -13.33 -1.41
N ILE A 35 1.70 -14.65 -1.39
CA ILE A 35 0.86 -15.55 -0.59
C ILE A 35 1.69 -15.95 0.63
N HIS A 36 1.25 -15.48 1.80
CA HIS A 36 1.89 -15.82 3.07
C HIS A 36 1.24 -17.03 3.73
N ASP A 37 2.03 -17.78 4.50
CA ASP A 37 1.58 -18.93 5.27
C ASP A 37 1.32 -18.57 6.74
N LEU A 38 0.97 -19.60 7.53
CA LEU A 38 0.68 -19.43 8.96
C LEU A 38 1.91 -18.97 9.74
N GLU A 39 3.09 -19.49 9.42
CA GLU A 39 4.34 -19.13 10.12
C GLU A 39 4.66 -17.64 9.92
N PHE A 40 4.54 -17.13 8.69
CA PHE A 40 4.70 -15.71 8.43
C PHE A 40 3.68 -14.87 9.22
N LEU A 41 2.42 -15.29 9.28
CA LEU A 41 1.39 -14.59 10.04
C LEU A 41 1.72 -14.54 11.54
N GLU A 42 2.12 -15.67 12.12
CA GLU A 42 2.51 -15.76 13.52
C GLU A 42 3.71 -14.85 13.84
N GLN A 43 4.72 -14.84 12.97
CA GLN A 43 5.88 -13.95 13.10
C GLN A 43 5.49 -12.47 13.01
N ALA A 44 4.61 -12.10 12.08
CA ALA A 44 4.13 -10.73 11.94
C ALA A 44 3.37 -10.26 13.19
N VAL A 45 2.52 -11.12 13.75
CA VAL A 45 1.79 -10.84 15.00
C VAL A 45 2.76 -10.72 16.18
N ALA A 46 3.71 -11.65 16.32
CA ALA A 46 4.71 -11.61 17.39
C ALA A 46 5.52 -10.31 17.36
N THR A 47 5.98 -9.90 16.16
CA THR A 47 6.71 -8.64 15.95
C THR A 47 5.85 -7.43 16.32
N ALA A 48 4.57 -7.43 15.95
CA ALA A 48 3.65 -6.35 16.33
C ALA A 48 3.48 -6.25 17.85
N VAL A 49 3.31 -7.38 18.55
CA VAL A 49 3.19 -7.43 20.01
C VAL A 49 4.46 -6.94 20.69
N GLU A 50 5.63 -7.37 20.22
CA GLU A 50 6.94 -6.97 20.78
C GLU A 50 7.19 -5.46 20.64
N THR A 51 6.83 -4.87 19.49
CA THR A 51 7.11 -3.46 19.19
C THR A 51 6.05 -2.50 19.75
N GLN A 52 4.86 -2.99 20.09
CA GLN A 52 3.74 -2.17 20.56
C GLN A 52 4.06 -1.28 21.78
N PRO A 53 4.77 -1.75 22.83
CA PRO A 53 5.10 -0.91 23.98
C PRO A 53 5.96 0.29 23.60
N GLY A 54 6.93 0.10 22.70
CA GLY A 54 7.78 1.17 22.18
C GLY A 54 6.97 2.21 21.42
N TRP A 55 6.04 1.78 20.56
CA TRP A 55 5.11 2.66 19.86
C TRP A 55 4.19 3.45 20.81
N ALA A 56 3.67 2.79 21.85
CA ALA A 56 2.80 3.41 22.85
C ALA A 56 3.53 4.52 23.62
N ALA A 57 4.81 4.31 23.96
CA ALA A 57 5.65 5.24 24.71
C ALA A 57 6.02 6.53 23.94
N LEU A 58 5.88 6.57 22.61
CA LEU A 58 6.22 7.74 21.78
C LEU A 58 5.42 9.02 22.10
N GLY A 59 4.27 8.88 22.78
CA GLY A 59 3.36 10.00 23.05
C GLY A 59 2.66 10.54 21.80
N HIS A 60 1.77 11.51 21.99
CA HIS A 60 0.90 12.02 20.90
C HIS A 60 1.71 12.65 19.76
N LYS A 61 2.63 13.57 20.07
CA LYS A 61 3.36 14.35 19.05
C LYS A 61 4.12 13.49 18.05
N ALA A 62 4.86 12.49 18.53
CA ALA A 62 5.67 11.64 17.66
C ALA A 62 4.80 10.70 16.81
N ARG A 63 3.71 10.16 17.35
CA ARG A 63 2.75 9.38 16.57
C ARG A 63 2.06 10.22 15.49
N SER A 64 1.66 11.45 15.81
CA SER A 64 1.09 12.38 14.83
C SER A 64 2.09 12.71 13.72
N ALA A 65 3.36 12.94 14.06
CA ALA A 65 4.41 13.17 13.06
C ALA A 65 4.63 11.96 12.13
N ALA A 66 4.58 10.74 12.66
CA ALA A 66 4.68 9.52 11.86
C ALA A 66 3.48 9.37 10.89
N LEU A 67 2.26 9.65 11.35
CA LEU A 67 1.06 9.62 10.50
C LEU A 67 1.09 10.71 9.41
N LEU A 68 1.54 11.92 9.73
CA LEU A 68 1.69 13.01 8.75
C LEU A 68 2.74 12.64 7.69
N LYS A 69 3.87 12.04 8.09
CA LYS A 69 4.87 11.56 7.13
C LYS A 69 4.31 10.49 6.19
N ALA A 70 3.42 9.63 6.67
CA ALA A 70 2.71 8.66 5.83
C ALA A 70 1.74 9.37 4.87
N ALA A 71 0.99 10.38 5.34
CA ALA A 71 0.12 11.20 4.51
C ALA A 71 0.91 11.91 3.40
N ASP A 72 2.04 12.54 3.72
CA ASP A 72 2.93 13.18 2.74
C ASP A 72 3.41 12.19 1.67
N ALA A 73 3.67 10.93 2.04
CA ALA A 73 4.08 9.89 1.10
C ALA A 73 2.94 9.45 0.17
N VAL A 74 1.72 9.33 0.69
CA VAL A 74 0.51 9.05 -0.10
C VAL A 74 0.22 10.20 -1.06
N GLU A 75 0.26 11.44 -0.59
CA GLU A 75 0.02 12.65 -1.41
C GLU A 75 1.04 12.78 -2.54
N ARG A 76 2.32 12.50 -2.26
CA ARG A 76 3.38 12.49 -3.29
C ARG A 76 3.18 11.45 -4.40
N SER A 77 2.40 10.41 -4.13
CA SER A 77 2.20 9.27 -5.04
C SER A 77 0.71 9.11 -5.43
N ALA A 78 -0.08 10.18 -5.26
CA ALA A 78 -1.54 10.10 -5.33
C ALA A 78 -2.04 9.68 -6.72
N GLU A 79 -1.42 10.19 -7.79
CA GLU A 79 -1.78 9.87 -9.17
C GLU A 79 -1.48 8.39 -9.49
N GLU A 80 -0.28 7.92 -9.09
CA GLU A 80 0.18 6.55 -9.30
C GLU A 80 -0.67 5.55 -8.51
N LEU A 81 -1.00 5.88 -7.26
CA LEU A 81 -1.91 5.09 -6.43
C LEU A 81 -3.33 5.06 -7.01
N ALA A 82 -3.83 6.17 -7.54
CA ALA A 82 -5.14 6.22 -8.19
C ALA A 82 -5.17 5.34 -9.45
N GLN A 83 -4.12 5.38 -10.26
CA GLN A 83 -3.97 4.51 -11.42
C GLN A 83 -3.95 3.03 -11.03
N LEU A 84 -3.19 2.66 -9.99
CA LEU A 84 -3.13 1.28 -9.49
C LEU A 84 -4.49 0.80 -8.99
N LEU A 85 -5.14 1.57 -8.12
CA LEU A 85 -6.45 1.22 -7.56
C LEU A 85 -7.53 1.07 -8.64
N SER A 86 -7.53 1.94 -9.65
CA SER A 86 -8.48 1.86 -10.76
C SER A 86 -8.28 0.58 -11.58
N ARG A 87 -7.03 0.18 -11.84
CA ARG A 87 -6.71 -1.06 -12.56
C ARG A 87 -7.07 -2.32 -11.75
N GLU A 88 -6.85 -2.32 -10.43
CA GLU A 88 -7.12 -3.47 -9.57
C GLU A 88 -8.63 -3.70 -9.35
N GLN A 89 -9.40 -2.65 -9.11
CA GLN A 89 -10.81 -2.78 -8.67
C GLN A 89 -11.83 -2.59 -9.80
N ALA A 90 -11.39 -2.18 -11.00
CA ALA A 90 -12.24 -1.68 -12.08
C ALA A 90 -13.18 -0.54 -11.64
N SER A 91 -12.81 0.23 -10.61
CA SER A 91 -13.58 1.41 -10.22
C SER A 91 -13.43 2.48 -11.30
N PRO A 92 -14.52 3.04 -11.84
CA PRO A 92 -14.45 4.21 -12.70
C PRO A 92 -13.78 5.33 -11.89
N SER A 93 -12.70 5.91 -12.43
CA SER A 93 -11.94 7.00 -11.82
C SER A 93 -12.89 8.14 -11.42
N THR A 94 -13.32 8.15 -10.16
CA THR A 94 -14.07 9.25 -9.55
C THR A 94 -13.31 9.68 -8.31
N ALA A 95 -12.06 10.08 -8.49
CA ALA A 95 -11.41 10.94 -7.52
C ALA A 95 -11.88 12.38 -7.82
N PRO A 96 -12.55 13.07 -6.87
CA PRO A 96 -12.90 14.48 -7.08
C PRO A 96 -11.62 15.32 -7.10
N THR A 97 -11.39 16.02 -8.21
CA THR A 97 -10.32 17.03 -8.35
C THR A 97 -10.49 18.11 -7.28
N PRO A 98 -9.49 18.38 -6.42
CA PRO A 98 -9.58 19.48 -5.47
C PRO A 98 -9.43 20.80 -6.23
N GLY A 99 -10.53 21.54 -6.42
CA GLY A 99 -10.44 22.89 -7.04
C GLY A 99 -11.63 23.40 -7.83
N SER A 100 -12.80 22.74 -7.80
CA SER A 100 -14.02 23.31 -8.42
C SER A 100 -15.00 23.82 -7.36
N ARG A 101 -14.80 25.07 -6.96
CA ARG A 101 -15.86 26.00 -6.54
C ARG A 101 -15.54 27.38 -7.11
#